data_AF-A0A8B7NEB9-F1
#
_entry.id   AF-A0A8B7NEB9-F1
#
_cell.length_a   1.000
_cell.length_b   1.000
_cell.length_c   1.000
_cell.angle_alpha   90.00
_cell.angle_beta   90.00
_cell.angle_gamma   90.00
#
_symmetry.space_group_name_H-M   'P 1'
#
loop_
_entity.id
_entity.type
_entity.pdbx_description
1 polymer ?
#
loop_
_entity_poly.entity_id
_entity_poly.type
_entity_poly.pdbx_seq_one_letter_code
_entity_poly.pdbx_strand_id
1 'polypeptide(L)'
;MATTGSTGGSPATAVNLRDKTLRTCLCNVFANLHLSPMVMGAIVKTESQDKEDHETYRMYLDRLRTNKNEPTFSNTELKKEFGYNSESLKKERNPDMLDLTAIFCLLSHILTKVKKYDSVMLEVLFSKLSDVKDMRNKVLHNLDQLLNEKNFTDLTTTLFDLIEEAKRFYSSSLGPEVLYFPAEDTKQKLSDEITKLEDLDKSDIHYYISRLVMSGKPAVSKLWGTRLHCEILLLNNDKVHRQKVFHALDVMVKTSDSNEILSYTKIFEAPENVVVVAGAAGAGKTTLVKNIVLQFFDPQQRSADHLSSFNQLVFFECRDRSTEKLSDVIDKHYEDLCSELGKENVLKALLRIDVLFIIDGFDEVNKNSAKVVNGRMQA
;
A
#
# COMPACT_ATOMS: atom_id res chain seq x y z
N MET A 1 43.86 36.81 -12.21
CA MET A 1 44.04 35.94 -11.02
C MET A 1 42.87 36.18 -10.10
N ALA A 2 41.84 35.34 -10.17
CA ALA A 2 40.74 35.31 -9.23
C ALA A 2 40.35 33.83 -9.08
N THR A 3 40.62 33.31 -7.90
CA THR A 3 40.45 31.92 -7.49
C THR A 3 38.98 31.56 -7.36
N THR A 4 38.60 30.48 -8.03
CA THR A 4 37.33 29.77 -7.93
C THR A 4 37.19 29.09 -6.57
N GLY A 5 36.21 29.53 -5.77
CA GLY A 5 35.80 28.86 -4.54
C GLY A 5 34.76 27.78 -4.86
N SER A 6 35.21 26.53 -4.84
CA SER A 6 34.39 25.31 -4.86
C SER A 6 33.67 25.16 -3.52
N THR A 7 32.35 25.36 -3.48
CA THR A 7 31.52 24.93 -2.34
C THR A 7 31.27 23.43 -2.45
N GLY A 8 32.03 22.67 -1.67
CA GLY A 8 31.87 21.22 -1.52
C GLY A 8 30.49 20.87 -0.97
N GLY A 9 29.88 19.86 -1.57
CA GLY A 9 28.69 19.21 -1.05
C GLY A 9 28.97 18.62 0.33
N SER A 10 28.05 18.87 1.26
CA SER A 10 28.08 18.25 2.58
C SER A 10 27.96 16.72 2.42
N PRO A 11 28.76 15.91 3.14
CA PRO A 11 28.59 14.46 3.14
C PRO A 11 27.21 14.12 3.72
N ALA A 12 26.50 13.19 3.09
CA ALA A 12 25.29 12.59 3.63
C ALA A 12 25.61 12.07 5.04
N THR A 13 24.98 12.66 6.05
CA THR A 13 25.14 12.23 7.44
C THR A 13 24.30 10.98 7.64
N ALA A 14 24.96 9.87 7.97
CA ALA A 14 24.32 8.64 8.42
C ALA A 14 23.20 8.97 9.43
N VAL A 15 22.06 8.27 9.34
CA VAL A 15 20.93 8.52 10.23
C VAL A 15 21.42 8.30 11.66
N ASN A 16 21.41 9.34 12.49
CA ASN A 16 21.67 9.20 13.91
C ASN A 16 20.43 8.52 14.55
N LEU A 17 20.32 7.20 14.36
CA LEU A 17 19.23 6.30 14.80
C LEU A 17 19.19 6.14 16.34
N ARG A 18 19.50 7.18 17.11
CA ARG A 18 19.39 7.15 18.58
C ARG A 18 17.93 7.03 19.04
N ASP A 19 16.99 7.40 18.19
CA ASP A 19 15.58 7.13 18.40
C ASP A 19 15.30 5.65 18.14
N LYS A 20 15.24 4.87 19.23
CA LYS A 20 14.95 3.44 19.22
C LYS A 20 13.61 3.15 18.52
N THR A 21 12.60 4.00 18.71
CA THR A 21 11.26 3.81 18.14
C THR A 21 11.30 3.98 16.62
N LEU A 22 11.98 5.02 16.12
CA LEU A 22 12.17 5.21 14.69
C LEU A 22 12.97 4.06 14.07
N ARG A 23 14.03 3.59 14.75
CA ARG A 23 14.82 2.44 14.28
C ARG A 23 13.95 1.19 14.17
N THR A 24 13.16 0.86 15.18
CA THR A 24 12.26 -0.30 15.13
C THR A 24 11.24 -0.20 14.00
N CYS A 25 10.64 0.98 13.83
CA CYS A 25 9.73 1.26 12.71
C CYS A 25 10.44 1.02 11.37
N LEU A 26 11.64 1.56 11.19
CA LEU A 26 12.46 1.39 9.98
C LEU A 26 12.76 -0.08 9.68
N CYS A 27 13.22 -0.84 10.68
CA CYS A 27 13.48 -2.27 10.52
C CYS A 27 12.24 -3.00 10.01
N ASN A 28 11.08 -2.76 10.64
CA ASN A 28 9.83 -3.43 10.30
C ASN A 28 9.31 -3.00 8.92
N VAL A 29 9.38 -1.71 8.58
CA VAL A 29 9.03 -1.20 7.23
C VAL A 29 9.92 -1.84 6.17
N PHE A 30 11.24 -1.84 6.38
CA PHE A 30 12.21 -2.43 5.45
C PHE A 30 11.97 -3.92 5.25
N ALA A 31 11.78 -4.68 6.33
CA ALA A 31 11.55 -6.12 6.21
C ALA A 31 10.26 -6.43 5.42
N ASN A 32 9.17 -5.71 5.69
CA ASN A 32 7.89 -5.99 5.06
C ASN A 32 7.75 -5.46 3.62
N LEU A 33 8.39 -4.33 3.30
CA LEU A 33 8.28 -3.70 1.98
C LEU A 33 9.41 -4.03 1.02
N HIS A 34 10.53 -4.59 1.52
CA HIS A 34 11.70 -4.94 0.70
C HIS A 34 12.11 -6.41 0.86
N LEU A 35 12.36 -6.88 2.07
CA LEU A 35 12.85 -8.26 2.26
C LEU A 35 11.80 -9.31 1.88
N SER A 36 10.55 -9.15 2.32
CA SER A 36 9.48 -10.10 1.99
C SER A 36 9.20 -10.18 0.48
N PRO A 37 9.02 -9.06 -0.26
CA PRO A 37 8.87 -9.11 -1.71
C PRO A 37 10.10 -9.69 -2.41
N MET A 38 11.30 -9.40 -1.94
CA MET A 38 12.53 -9.94 -2.52
C MET A 38 12.57 -11.48 -2.46
N VAL A 39 12.29 -12.07 -1.29
CA VAL A 39 12.34 -13.52 -1.10
C VAL A 39 11.21 -14.22 -1.87
N MET A 40 9.97 -13.74 -1.75
CA MET A 40 8.85 -14.32 -2.49
C MET A 40 8.99 -14.08 -4.01
N GLY A 41 9.57 -12.96 -4.41
CA GLY A 41 9.91 -12.65 -5.80
C GLY A 41 10.93 -13.62 -6.38
N ALA A 42 11.89 -14.10 -5.58
CA ALA A 42 12.81 -15.17 -6.01
C ALA A 42 12.06 -16.46 -6.34
N ILE A 43 11.05 -16.83 -5.54
CA ILE A 43 10.19 -17.99 -5.81
C ILE A 43 9.38 -17.77 -7.09
N VAL A 44 8.86 -16.56 -7.33
CA VAL A 44 8.20 -16.22 -8.61
C VAL A 44 9.16 -16.40 -9.78
N LYS A 45 10.40 -15.88 -9.69
CA LYS A 45 11.42 -16.04 -10.74
C LYS A 45 11.70 -17.51 -11.03
N THR A 46 11.78 -18.35 -10.00
CA THR A 46 11.90 -19.80 -10.18
C THR A 46 10.67 -20.38 -10.88
N GLU A 47 9.46 -20.07 -10.42
CA GLU A 47 8.22 -20.57 -11.05
C GLU A 47 7.99 -20.07 -12.48
N SER A 48 8.64 -18.97 -12.85
CA SER A 48 8.52 -18.33 -14.16
C SER A 48 9.85 -18.29 -14.92
N GLN A 49 10.73 -19.27 -14.71
CA GLN A 49 12.00 -19.35 -15.44
C GLN A 49 11.84 -19.46 -16.96
N ASP A 50 10.70 -19.97 -17.43
CA ASP A 50 10.35 -20.08 -18.85
C ASP A 50 9.59 -18.87 -19.38
N LYS A 51 9.37 -17.83 -18.54
CA LYS A 51 8.81 -16.56 -18.96
C LYS A 51 9.84 -15.78 -19.78
N GLU A 52 9.42 -15.25 -20.91
CA GLU A 52 10.29 -14.44 -21.76
C GLU A 52 10.42 -13.00 -21.21
N ASP A 53 11.57 -12.37 -21.46
CA ASP A 53 11.89 -11.03 -20.91
C ASP A 53 10.90 -9.93 -21.33
N HIS A 54 10.33 -10.06 -22.53
CA HIS A 54 9.39 -9.09 -23.07
C HIS A 54 7.94 -9.33 -22.59
N GLU A 55 7.65 -10.52 -22.04
CA GLU A 55 6.32 -10.85 -21.53
C GLU A 55 6.02 -10.07 -20.26
N THR A 56 4.79 -9.59 -20.12
CA THR A 56 4.24 -9.23 -18.81
C THR A 56 3.73 -10.49 -18.11
N TYR A 57 3.47 -10.43 -16.81
CA TYR A 57 2.92 -11.60 -16.12
C TYR A 57 1.56 -12.03 -16.65
N ARG A 58 0.74 -11.09 -17.15
CA ARG A 58 -0.48 -11.46 -17.88
C ARG A 58 -0.17 -12.28 -19.13
N MET A 59 0.74 -11.80 -19.98
CA MET A 59 1.11 -12.50 -21.22
C MET A 59 1.63 -13.91 -20.93
N TYR A 60 2.47 -14.03 -19.90
CA TYR A 60 2.98 -15.31 -19.43
C TYR A 60 1.85 -16.27 -19.03
N LEU A 61 0.91 -15.83 -18.18
CA LEU A 61 -0.22 -16.65 -17.75
C LEU A 61 -1.14 -17.04 -18.93
N ASP A 62 -1.39 -16.12 -19.86
CA ASP A 62 -2.16 -16.37 -21.08
C ASP A 62 -1.47 -17.42 -21.98
N ARG A 63 -0.14 -17.37 -22.12
CA ARG A 63 0.65 -18.38 -22.85
C ARG A 63 0.56 -19.74 -22.18
N LEU A 64 0.73 -19.82 -20.86
CA LEU A 64 0.61 -21.09 -20.12
C LEU A 64 -0.76 -21.75 -20.29
N ARG A 65 -1.84 -20.97 -20.31
CA ARG A 65 -3.20 -21.46 -20.62
C ARG A 65 -3.33 -21.92 -22.06
N THR A 66 -2.84 -21.12 -23.01
CA THR A 66 -2.88 -21.45 -24.43
C THR A 66 -2.16 -22.77 -24.71
N ASN A 67 -1.00 -23.01 -24.07
CA ASN A 67 -0.26 -24.27 -24.16
C ASN A 67 -1.04 -25.48 -23.63
N LYS A 68 -2.07 -25.25 -22.79
CA LYS A 68 -2.99 -26.27 -22.27
C LYS A 68 -4.31 -26.35 -23.04
N ASN A 69 -4.43 -25.62 -24.15
CA ASN A 69 -5.67 -25.44 -24.91
C ASN A 69 -6.81 -24.80 -24.08
N GLU A 70 -6.47 -23.97 -23.09
CA GLU A 70 -7.41 -23.18 -22.31
C GLU A 70 -7.50 -21.76 -22.89
N PRO A 71 -8.67 -21.07 -22.80
CA PRO A 71 -8.81 -19.71 -23.28
C PRO A 71 -7.98 -18.73 -22.44
N THR A 72 -7.44 -17.70 -23.09
CA THR A 72 -6.78 -16.56 -22.43
C THR A 72 -7.74 -15.85 -21.47
N PHE A 73 -7.19 -15.21 -20.44
CA PHE A 73 -7.96 -14.46 -19.46
C PHE A 73 -8.78 -13.34 -20.10
N SER A 74 -10.09 -13.37 -19.84
CA SER A 74 -10.89 -12.16 -19.98
C SER A 74 -10.48 -11.13 -18.92
N ASN A 75 -10.67 -9.83 -19.19
CA ASN A 75 -10.38 -8.79 -18.20
C ASN A 75 -11.20 -8.97 -16.92
N THR A 76 -12.44 -9.45 -17.04
CA THR A 76 -13.34 -9.71 -15.90
C THR A 76 -12.83 -10.87 -15.05
N GLU A 77 -12.39 -11.96 -15.69
CA GLU A 77 -11.81 -13.10 -14.98
C GLU A 77 -10.52 -12.72 -14.28
N LEU A 78 -9.63 -12.00 -14.94
CA LEU A 78 -8.37 -11.54 -14.34
C LEU A 78 -8.64 -10.63 -13.13
N LYS A 79 -9.62 -9.72 -13.22
CA LYS A 79 -10.03 -8.88 -12.08
C LYS A 79 -10.63 -9.72 -10.95
N LYS A 80 -11.37 -10.78 -11.25
CA LYS A 80 -11.95 -11.67 -10.24
C LYS A 80 -10.87 -12.48 -9.49
N GLU A 81 -9.88 -12.98 -10.22
CA GLU A 81 -8.81 -13.84 -9.67
C GLU A 81 -7.74 -13.02 -8.92
N PHE A 82 -7.35 -11.86 -9.45
CA PHE A 82 -6.24 -11.07 -8.92
C PHE A 82 -6.67 -9.74 -8.29
N GLY A 83 -7.97 -9.42 -8.31
CA GLY A 83 -8.48 -8.15 -7.80
C GLY A 83 -7.82 -6.95 -8.49
N TYR A 84 -7.42 -5.98 -7.68
CA TYR A 84 -6.72 -4.78 -8.14
C TYR A 84 -5.32 -5.06 -8.71
N ASN A 85 -4.67 -6.16 -8.30
CA ASN A 85 -3.34 -6.54 -8.79
C ASN A 85 -3.35 -6.91 -10.29
N SER A 86 -4.52 -7.15 -10.87
CA SER A 86 -4.68 -7.43 -12.30
C SER A 86 -4.09 -6.33 -13.20
N GLU A 87 -4.10 -5.06 -12.78
CA GLU A 87 -3.48 -3.98 -13.55
C GLU A 87 -1.95 -4.00 -13.47
N SER A 88 -1.37 -4.32 -12.32
CA SER A 88 0.07 -4.49 -12.16
C SER A 88 0.57 -5.65 -13.01
N LEU A 89 -0.12 -6.80 -13.00
CA LEU A 89 0.25 -7.97 -13.82
C LEU A 89 0.17 -7.71 -15.33
N LYS A 90 -0.63 -6.75 -15.79
CA LYS A 90 -0.70 -6.32 -17.20
C LYS A 90 0.54 -5.53 -17.64
N LYS A 91 1.24 -4.88 -16.72
CA LYS A 91 2.34 -3.94 -17.01
C LYS A 91 3.69 -4.53 -16.63
N GLU A 92 3.76 -5.16 -15.47
CA GLU A 92 5.03 -5.58 -14.88
C GLU A 92 5.58 -6.86 -15.52
N ARG A 93 6.89 -6.84 -15.73
CA ARG A 93 7.67 -7.94 -16.33
C ARG A 93 8.62 -8.60 -15.34
N ASN A 94 8.95 -7.91 -14.25
CA ASN A 94 9.89 -8.32 -13.21
C ASN A 94 9.14 -8.36 -11.87
N PRO A 95 9.25 -9.44 -11.06
CA PRO A 95 8.52 -9.51 -9.80
C PRO A 95 9.02 -8.49 -8.76
N ASP A 96 10.22 -7.94 -8.92
CA ASP A 96 10.78 -6.91 -8.05
C ASP A 96 9.97 -5.59 -8.11
N MET A 97 9.11 -5.43 -9.14
CA MET A 97 8.22 -4.27 -9.31
C MET A 97 6.81 -4.53 -8.77
N LEU A 98 6.52 -5.75 -8.29
CA LEU A 98 5.23 -6.12 -7.72
C LEU A 98 5.27 -5.96 -6.19
N ASP A 99 4.15 -5.56 -5.59
CA ASP A 99 4.00 -5.61 -4.15
C ASP A 99 3.82 -7.06 -3.66
N LEU A 100 3.97 -7.26 -2.34
CA LEU A 100 3.89 -8.58 -1.72
C LEU A 100 2.55 -9.30 -1.98
N THR A 101 1.45 -8.56 -2.08
CA THR A 101 0.13 -9.14 -2.26
C THR A 101 -0.06 -9.58 -3.71
N ALA A 102 0.40 -8.78 -4.68
CA ALA A 102 0.46 -9.17 -6.08
C ALA A 102 1.34 -10.41 -6.28
N ILE A 103 2.52 -10.46 -5.64
CA ILE A 103 3.42 -11.62 -5.66
C ILE A 103 2.72 -12.86 -5.07
N PHE A 104 2.08 -12.74 -3.90
CA PHE A 104 1.36 -13.84 -3.26
C PHE A 104 0.23 -14.38 -4.15
N CYS A 105 -0.61 -13.49 -4.71
CA CYS A 105 -1.70 -13.87 -5.61
C CYS A 105 -1.18 -14.57 -6.86
N LEU A 106 -0.09 -14.06 -7.45
CA LEU A 106 0.54 -14.66 -8.62
C LEU A 106 1.07 -16.07 -8.32
N LEU A 107 1.81 -16.25 -7.22
CA LEU A 107 2.30 -17.55 -6.78
C LEU A 107 1.15 -18.51 -6.51
N SER A 108 0.13 -18.09 -5.75
CA SER A 108 -1.04 -18.89 -5.46
C SER A 108 -1.68 -19.43 -6.74
N HIS A 109 -1.85 -18.57 -7.74
CA HIS A 109 -2.43 -18.95 -9.01
C HIS A 109 -1.54 -19.91 -9.82
N ILE A 110 -0.23 -19.61 -9.93
CA ILE A 110 0.71 -20.46 -10.67
C ILE A 110 0.76 -21.86 -10.05
N LEU A 111 0.92 -21.94 -8.74
CA LEU A 111 1.11 -23.20 -8.04
C LEU A 111 -0.17 -24.07 -8.06
N THR A 112 -1.34 -23.47 -7.82
CA THR A 112 -2.60 -24.22 -7.62
C THR A 112 -3.43 -24.41 -8.89
N LYS A 113 -3.41 -23.45 -9.83
CA LYS A 113 -4.28 -23.46 -11.02
C LYS A 113 -3.51 -23.78 -12.29
N VAL A 114 -2.32 -23.19 -12.46
CA VAL A 114 -1.52 -23.40 -13.67
C VAL A 114 -0.79 -24.72 -13.58
N LYS A 115 0.21 -24.86 -12.71
CA LYS A 115 1.06 -26.04 -12.66
C LYS A 115 0.41 -27.23 -11.94
N LYS A 116 -0.51 -26.96 -11.01
CA LYS A 116 -1.31 -27.97 -10.29
C LYS A 116 -0.40 -29.03 -9.61
N TYR A 117 0.55 -28.55 -8.80
CA TYR A 117 1.46 -29.44 -8.05
C TYR A 117 0.70 -30.34 -7.06
N ASP A 118 1.35 -31.43 -6.62
CA ASP A 118 0.82 -32.34 -5.59
C ASP A 118 0.45 -31.59 -4.30
N SER A 119 -0.68 -31.97 -3.69
CA SER A 119 -1.31 -31.18 -2.64
C SER A 119 -0.50 -31.12 -1.35
N VAL A 120 0.20 -32.20 -0.96
CA VAL A 120 0.78 -32.27 0.40
C VAL A 120 1.98 -31.35 0.55
N MET A 121 2.92 -31.37 -0.41
CA MET A 121 4.10 -30.49 -0.36
C MET A 121 3.73 -29.04 -0.69
N LEU A 122 2.72 -28.85 -1.56
CA LEU A 122 2.20 -27.53 -1.88
C LEU A 122 1.56 -26.86 -0.66
N GLU A 123 0.82 -27.60 0.17
CA GLU A 123 0.20 -27.07 1.39
C GLU A 123 1.23 -26.47 2.36
N VAL A 124 2.38 -27.13 2.56
CA VAL A 124 3.43 -26.63 3.46
C VAL A 124 4.06 -25.35 2.94
N LEU A 125 4.43 -25.31 1.65
CA LEU A 125 4.96 -24.11 1.02
C LEU A 125 3.95 -22.97 1.05
N PHE A 126 2.68 -23.26 0.76
CA PHE A 126 1.61 -22.26 0.76
C PHE A 126 1.33 -21.71 2.15
N SER A 127 1.43 -22.54 3.19
CA SER A 127 1.37 -22.09 4.58
C SER A 127 2.47 -21.09 4.88
N LYS A 128 3.73 -21.39 4.51
CA LYS A 128 4.86 -20.47 4.74
C LYS A 128 4.74 -19.16 3.96
N LEU A 129 4.24 -19.20 2.73
CA LEU A 129 3.93 -18.00 1.94
C LEU A 129 2.84 -17.15 2.62
N SER A 130 1.83 -17.81 3.19
CA SER A 130 0.73 -17.14 3.89
C SER A 130 1.19 -16.49 5.19
N ASP A 131 2.04 -17.17 5.96
CA ASP A 131 2.64 -16.62 7.19
C ASP A 131 3.34 -15.28 6.93
N VAL A 132 4.18 -15.20 5.88
CA VAL A 132 4.87 -13.95 5.50
C VAL A 132 3.87 -12.84 5.15
N LYS A 133 2.85 -13.15 4.34
CA LYS A 133 1.82 -12.20 3.95
C LYS A 133 1.04 -11.69 5.17
N ASP A 134 0.63 -12.59 6.05
CA ASP A 134 -0.18 -12.26 7.22
C ASP A 134 0.61 -11.45 8.25
N MET A 135 1.91 -11.75 8.41
CA MET A 135 2.82 -10.91 9.18
C MET A 135 2.91 -9.50 8.61
N ARG A 136 3.07 -9.34 7.29
CA ARG A 136 3.06 -8.01 6.65
C ARG A 136 1.79 -7.24 6.93
N ASN A 137 0.64 -7.87 6.75
CA ASN A 137 -0.64 -7.21 6.98
C ASN A 137 -0.80 -6.81 8.45
N LYS A 138 -0.44 -7.71 9.37
CA LYS A 138 -0.48 -7.42 10.81
C LYS A 138 0.43 -6.25 11.19
N VAL A 139 1.65 -6.20 10.65
CA VAL A 139 2.65 -5.17 10.98
C VAL A 139 2.30 -3.82 10.37
N LEU A 140 1.96 -3.78 9.08
CA LEU A 140 1.74 -2.51 8.38
C LEU A 140 0.38 -1.88 8.66
N HIS A 141 -0.64 -2.63 9.07
CA HIS A 141 -1.96 -2.06 9.41
C HIS A 141 -2.12 -1.70 10.91
N ASN A 142 -1.15 -2.03 11.77
CA ASN A 142 -1.23 -1.75 13.20
C ASN A 142 0.07 -1.11 13.71
N LEU A 143 -0.02 0.15 14.16
CA LEU A 143 1.13 0.91 14.65
C LEU A 143 1.83 0.24 15.85
N ASP A 144 1.08 -0.38 16.77
CA ASP A 144 1.68 -1.08 17.91
C ASP A 144 2.49 -2.29 17.45
N GLN A 145 2.03 -2.97 16.39
CA GLN A 145 2.80 -4.05 15.76
C GLN A 145 3.99 -3.50 14.98
N LEU A 146 3.85 -2.37 14.30
CA LEU A 146 4.95 -1.72 13.60
C LEU A 146 6.08 -1.29 14.54
N LEU A 147 5.76 -0.98 15.80
CA LEU A 147 6.73 -0.58 16.82
C LEU A 147 7.21 -1.75 17.70
N ASN A 148 6.77 -2.99 17.43
CA ASN A 148 7.23 -4.16 18.16
C ASN A 148 8.59 -4.66 17.61
N GLU A 149 9.59 -4.65 18.48
CA GLU A 149 10.97 -5.06 18.17
C GLU A 149 11.10 -6.53 17.74
N LYS A 150 10.19 -7.40 18.17
CA LYS A 150 10.24 -8.82 17.81
C LYS A 150 9.84 -9.08 16.37
N ASN A 151 8.99 -8.23 15.79
CA ASN A 151 8.41 -8.49 14.46
C ASN A 151 9.47 -8.56 13.35
N PHE A 152 10.57 -7.80 13.48
CA PHE A 152 11.68 -7.89 12.54
C PHE A 152 12.38 -9.25 12.60
N THR A 153 12.75 -9.69 13.81
CA THR A 153 13.42 -10.98 14.03
C THR A 153 12.51 -12.15 13.66
N ASP A 154 11.23 -12.07 14.03
CA ASP A 154 10.25 -13.11 13.70
C ASP A 154 10.10 -13.21 12.17
N LEU A 155 9.93 -12.08 11.47
CA LEU A 155 9.75 -12.07 10.02
C LEU A 155 10.99 -12.57 9.28
N THR A 156 12.18 -12.12 9.68
CA THR A 156 13.43 -12.60 9.07
C THR A 156 13.61 -14.11 9.26
N THR A 157 13.27 -14.63 10.44
CA THR A 157 13.24 -16.08 10.69
C THR A 157 12.26 -16.80 9.76
N THR A 158 11.02 -16.28 9.64
CA THR A 158 10.02 -16.83 8.72
C THR A 158 10.47 -16.79 7.26
N LEU A 159 11.23 -15.77 6.85
CA LEU A 159 11.80 -15.68 5.49
C LEU A 159 12.88 -16.73 5.26
N PHE A 160 13.76 -17.00 6.24
CA PHE A 160 14.73 -18.10 6.14
C PHE A 160 14.04 -19.46 6.08
N ASP A 161 13.01 -19.68 6.90
CA ASP A 161 12.18 -20.88 6.84
C ASP A 161 11.51 -21.07 5.47
N LEU A 162 10.97 -19.99 4.89
CA LEU A 162 10.36 -20.03 3.56
C LEU A 162 11.39 -20.41 2.48
N ILE A 163 12.62 -19.92 2.57
CA ILE A 163 13.71 -20.28 1.66
C ILE A 163 14.04 -21.78 1.76
N GLU A 164 14.11 -22.33 2.97
CA GLU A 164 14.36 -23.76 3.18
C GLU A 164 13.19 -24.63 2.67
N GLU A 165 11.95 -24.21 2.90
CA GLU A 165 10.79 -24.96 2.40
C GLU A 165 10.72 -24.90 0.87
N ALA A 166 10.99 -23.74 0.26
CA ALA A 166 11.10 -23.63 -1.19
C ALA A 166 12.18 -24.59 -1.74
N LYS A 167 13.39 -24.60 -1.15
CA LYS A 167 14.46 -25.55 -1.52
C LYS A 167 13.98 -26.99 -1.50
N ARG A 168 13.31 -27.40 -0.41
CA ARG A 168 12.76 -28.75 -0.24
C ARG A 168 11.69 -29.07 -1.27
N PHE A 169 10.76 -28.14 -1.49
CA PHE A 169 9.67 -28.26 -2.44
C PHE A 169 10.20 -28.50 -3.86
N TYR A 170 11.14 -27.68 -4.33
CA TYR A 170 11.69 -27.82 -5.69
C TYR A 170 12.61 -29.03 -5.85
N SER A 171 13.32 -29.44 -4.79
CA SER A 171 14.13 -30.66 -4.81
C SER A 171 13.30 -31.95 -4.85
N SER A 172 12.07 -31.90 -4.30
CA SER A 172 11.22 -33.09 -4.13
C SER A 172 10.13 -33.21 -5.21
N SER A 173 9.62 -32.09 -5.71
CA SER A 173 8.45 -32.07 -6.60
C SER A 173 8.80 -32.29 -8.07
N LEU A 174 10.07 -32.14 -8.44
CA LEU A 174 10.51 -32.09 -9.82
C LEU A 174 11.83 -32.85 -9.94
N GLY A 175 11.94 -33.72 -10.95
CA GLY A 175 13.21 -34.42 -11.23
C GLY A 175 14.36 -33.41 -11.40
N PRO A 176 15.62 -33.85 -11.22
CA PRO A 176 16.80 -32.99 -11.09
C PRO A 176 17.09 -32.01 -12.24
N GLU A 177 16.32 -32.06 -13.34
CA GLU A 177 16.52 -31.25 -14.54
C GLU A 177 15.46 -30.15 -14.76
N VAL A 178 14.38 -30.07 -13.96
CA VAL A 178 13.21 -29.25 -14.34
C VAL A 178 13.18 -27.87 -13.70
N LEU A 179 13.39 -27.72 -12.39
CA LEU A 179 13.42 -26.43 -11.68
C LEU A 179 14.36 -26.50 -10.47
N TYR A 180 15.24 -25.50 -10.34
CA TYR A 180 16.13 -25.36 -9.19
C TYR A 180 15.89 -24.02 -8.51
N PHE A 181 15.64 -24.04 -7.20
CA PHE A 181 15.56 -22.83 -6.38
C PHE A 181 16.94 -22.51 -5.79
N PRO A 182 17.52 -21.32 -6.08
CA PRO A 182 18.85 -20.93 -5.63
C PRO A 182 18.82 -20.51 -4.15
N ALA A 183 18.59 -21.48 -3.27
CA ALA A 183 18.34 -21.25 -1.85
C ALA A 183 19.51 -20.56 -1.15
N GLU A 184 20.74 -21.05 -1.36
CA GLU A 184 21.92 -20.49 -0.69
C GLU A 184 22.23 -19.05 -1.16
N ASP A 185 22.12 -18.78 -2.46
CA ASP A 185 22.24 -17.41 -3.00
C ASP A 185 21.16 -16.48 -2.43
N THR A 186 19.93 -16.99 -2.28
CA THR A 186 18.81 -16.22 -1.72
C THR A 186 19.01 -15.93 -0.24
N LYS A 187 19.53 -16.88 0.54
CA LYS A 187 19.89 -16.67 1.96
C LYS A 187 21.02 -15.66 2.11
N GLN A 188 22.06 -15.79 1.28
CA GLN A 188 23.19 -14.86 1.32
C GLN A 188 22.70 -13.45 1.01
N LYS A 189 21.89 -13.29 -0.05
CA LYS A 189 21.28 -12.01 -0.40
C LYS A 189 20.40 -11.45 0.72
N LEU A 190 19.57 -12.28 1.36
CA LEU A 190 18.77 -11.87 2.51
C LEU A 190 19.64 -11.38 3.67
N SER A 191 20.74 -12.08 3.96
CA SER A 191 21.67 -11.72 5.01
C SER A 191 22.39 -10.41 4.69
N ASP A 192 22.85 -10.23 3.45
CA ASP A 192 23.50 -9.02 2.97
C ASP A 192 22.56 -7.80 3.08
N GLU A 193 21.29 -7.94 2.68
CA GLU A 193 20.30 -6.87 2.79
C GLU A 193 19.96 -6.54 4.25
N ILE A 194 19.93 -7.53 5.15
CA ILE A 194 19.79 -7.29 6.60
C ILE A 194 20.98 -6.51 7.14
N THR A 195 22.20 -6.83 6.73
CA THR A 195 23.41 -6.09 7.16
C THR A 195 23.39 -4.65 6.63
N LYS A 196 22.96 -4.41 5.39
CA LYS A 196 22.83 -3.05 4.82
C LYS A 196 21.90 -2.15 5.63
N LEU A 197 20.97 -2.72 6.41
CA LEU A 197 20.09 -1.96 7.28
C LEU A 197 20.86 -1.14 8.33
N GLU A 198 22.05 -1.60 8.74
CA GLU A 198 22.90 -0.88 9.69
C GLU A 198 23.46 0.43 9.09
N ASP A 199 23.58 0.48 7.76
CA ASP A 199 24.14 1.59 6.99
C ASP A 199 23.06 2.46 6.29
N LEU A 200 21.78 2.18 6.52
CA LEU A 200 20.69 2.94 5.91
C LEU A 200 20.78 4.43 6.24
N ASP A 201 20.79 5.26 5.20
CA ASP A 201 20.87 6.71 5.34
C ASP A 201 19.46 7.36 5.26
N LYS A 202 19.43 8.68 5.47
CA LYS A 202 18.19 9.46 5.47
C LYS A 202 17.60 9.63 4.06
N SER A 203 18.32 9.23 3.03
CA SER A 203 17.88 9.35 1.65
C SER A 203 17.07 8.14 1.18
N ASP A 204 17.08 7.05 1.97
CA ASP A 204 16.39 5.81 1.65
C ASP A 204 14.85 5.95 1.75
N ILE A 205 14.15 5.29 0.83
CA ILE A 205 12.68 5.33 0.76
C ILE A 205 12.01 4.76 2.03
N HIS A 206 12.60 3.74 2.65
CA HIS A 206 12.07 3.14 3.87
C HIS A 206 12.19 4.09 5.05
N TYR A 207 13.22 4.95 5.08
CA TYR A 207 13.31 6.03 6.05
C TYR A 207 12.14 7.02 5.89
N TYR A 208 11.86 7.45 4.66
CA TYR A 208 10.73 8.35 4.39
C TYR A 208 9.38 7.73 4.79
N ILE A 209 9.16 6.46 4.44
CA ILE A 209 7.95 5.72 4.83
C ILE A 209 7.83 5.63 6.35
N SER A 210 8.93 5.32 7.06
CA SER A 210 8.93 5.20 8.52
C SER A 210 8.59 6.52 9.20
N ARG A 211 9.15 7.64 8.73
CA ARG A 211 8.82 8.98 9.23
C ARG A 211 7.36 9.33 8.94
N LEU A 212 6.88 9.04 7.73
CA LEU A 212 5.49 9.28 7.34
C LEU A 212 4.51 8.47 8.19
N VAL A 213 4.76 7.18 8.45
CA VAL A 213 3.85 6.36 9.27
C VAL A 213 3.82 6.85 10.72
N MET A 214 4.97 7.27 11.28
CA MET A 214 5.04 7.77 12.66
C MET A 214 4.42 9.15 12.85
N SER A 215 4.56 10.05 11.88
CA SER A 215 4.20 11.47 12.05
C SER A 215 3.06 11.95 11.14
N GLY A 216 2.68 11.17 10.14
CA GLY A 216 1.67 11.54 9.15
C GLY A 216 0.26 11.67 9.72
N LYS A 217 -0.23 10.65 10.47
CA LYS A 217 -1.56 10.73 11.08
C LYS A 217 -1.69 11.92 12.05
N PRO A 218 -0.74 12.15 12.98
CA PRO A 218 -0.75 13.36 13.81
C PRO A 218 -0.75 14.67 13.02
N ALA A 219 0.02 14.78 11.94
CA ALA A 219 0.09 16.00 11.13
C ALA A 219 -1.26 16.32 10.46
N VAL A 220 -1.87 15.33 9.83
CA VAL A 220 -3.17 15.49 9.17
C VAL A 220 -4.30 15.70 10.18
N SER A 221 -4.24 15.01 11.33
CA SER A 221 -5.16 15.23 12.46
C SER A 221 -5.07 16.65 13.00
N LYS A 222 -3.87 17.22 13.13
CA LYS A 222 -3.69 18.62 13.55
C LYS A 222 -4.30 19.60 12.53
N LEU A 223 -4.07 19.37 11.24
CA LEU A 223 -4.61 20.22 10.17
C LEU A 223 -6.14 20.20 10.14
N TRP A 224 -6.74 19.01 10.06
CA TRP A 224 -8.18 18.86 9.85
C TRP A 224 -8.97 18.77 11.13
N GLY A 225 -8.40 18.22 12.20
CA GLY A 225 -9.04 18.15 13.51
C GLY A 225 -9.48 19.53 13.98
N THR A 226 -8.58 20.50 14.06
CA THR A 226 -8.96 21.86 14.48
C THR A 226 -9.98 22.49 13.54
N ARG A 227 -9.81 22.35 12.21
CA ARG A 227 -10.73 22.94 11.23
C ARG A 227 -12.14 22.35 11.29
N LEU A 228 -12.25 21.03 11.44
CA LEU A 228 -13.52 20.31 11.41
C LEU A 228 -14.24 20.30 12.77
N HIS A 229 -13.52 20.27 13.89
CA HIS A 229 -14.13 20.35 15.23
C HIS A 229 -14.73 21.74 15.50
N CYS A 230 -14.10 22.79 14.96
CA CYS A 230 -14.59 24.17 15.06
C CYS A 230 -15.67 24.51 14.03
N GLU A 231 -16.01 23.60 13.11
CA GLU A 231 -17.03 23.85 12.09
C GLU A 231 -18.44 23.84 12.73
N ILE A 232 -19.05 25.01 12.80
CA ILE A 232 -20.41 25.21 13.30
C ILE A 232 -21.38 25.13 12.13
N LEU A 233 -22.35 24.23 12.24
CA LEU A 233 -23.48 24.16 11.32
C LEU A 233 -24.60 25.05 11.83
N LEU A 234 -25.27 25.76 10.91
CA LEU A 234 -26.50 26.48 11.20
C LEU A 234 -27.69 25.57 10.90
N LEU A 235 -28.43 25.19 11.95
CA LEU A 235 -29.63 24.39 11.84
C LEU A 235 -30.79 25.20 12.43
N ASN A 236 -31.69 25.72 11.58
CA ASN A 236 -32.86 26.51 12.01
C ASN A 236 -32.54 27.66 12.98
N ASN A 237 -31.48 28.42 12.69
CA ASN A 237 -30.91 29.51 13.51
C ASN A 237 -30.10 29.09 14.74
N ASP A 238 -30.05 27.80 15.07
CA ASP A 238 -29.17 27.29 16.11
C ASP A 238 -27.78 26.95 15.56
N LYS A 239 -26.76 27.23 16.38
CA LYS A 239 -25.37 26.85 16.12
C LYS A 239 -25.11 25.49 16.73
N VAL A 240 -24.92 24.48 15.90
CA VAL A 240 -24.65 23.11 16.34
C VAL A 240 -23.28 22.64 15.87
N HIS A 241 -22.55 21.94 16.75
CA HIS A 241 -21.32 21.28 16.37
C HIS A 241 -21.64 20.07 15.51
N ARG A 242 -20.98 19.95 14.35
CA ARG A 242 -21.17 18.87 13.39
C ARG A 242 -21.17 17.47 14.01
N GLN A 243 -20.23 17.18 14.91
CA GLN A 243 -20.12 15.89 15.59
C GLN A 243 -21.34 15.55 16.48
N LYS A 244 -22.00 16.56 17.06
CA LYS A 244 -23.16 16.35 17.94
C LYS A 244 -24.45 16.03 17.17
N VAL A 245 -24.46 16.29 15.87
CA VAL A 245 -25.65 16.16 15.02
C VAL A 245 -25.44 15.21 13.84
N PHE A 246 -24.28 14.54 13.79
CA PHE A 246 -24.06 13.52 12.78
C PHE A 246 -24.87 12.28 13.11
N HIS A 247 -25.77 11.92 12.21
CA HIS A 247 -26.42 10.63 12.18
C HIS A 247 -25.80 9.80 11.06
N ALA A 248 -25.49 8.54 11.34
CA ALA A 248 -24.95 7.63 10.32
C ALA A 248 -25.90 7.62 9.11
N LEU A 249 -25.36 7.90 7.93
CA LEU A 249 -26.14 7.91 6.70
C LEU A 249 -26.23 6.50 6.15
N ASP A 250 -27.43 6.13 5.73
CA ASP A 250 -27.65 4.97 4.87
C ASP A 250 -27.23 5.32 3.44
N VAL A 251 -26.45 4.44 2.82
CA VAL A 251 -26.03 4.55 1.43
C VAL A 251 -26.69 3.44 0.61
N MET A 252 -27.12 3.77 -0.60
CA MET A 252 -27.64 2.78 -1.53
C MET A 252 -26.54 2.38 -2.50
N VAL A 253 -26.27 1.08 -2.62
CA VAL A 253 -25.35 0.59 -3.64
C VAL A 253 -26.07 0.58 -4.97
N LYS A 254 -25.57 1.34 -5.93
CA LYS A 254 -26.13 1.37 -7.29
C LYS A 254 -25.44 0.29 -8.14
N THR A 255 -25.73 -0.98 -7.87
CA THR A 255 -25.40 -2.10 -8.76
C THR A 255 -26.56 -2.36 -9.72
N SER A 256 -26.29 -3.04 -10.84
CA SER A 256 -27.27 -3.27 -11.92
C SER A 256 -28.56 -3.99 -11.47
N ASP A 257 -28.53 -4.71 -10.34
CA ASP A 257 -29.57 -5.68 -9.97
C ASP A 257 -30.03 -5.61 -8.49
N SER A 258 -29.55 -4.67 -7.66
CA SER A 258 -30.05 -4.53 -6.28
C SER A 258 -30.16 -3.07 -5.81
N ASN A 259 -31.30 -2.72 -5.20
CA ASN A 259 -31.51 -1.47 -4.45
C ASN A 259 -31.22 -1.70 -2.96
N GLU A 260 -30.11 -2.36 -2.67
CA GLU A 260 -29.75 -2.68 -1.29
C GLU A 260 -29.30 -1.41 -0.57
N ILE A 261 -29.91 -1.18 0.60
CA ILE A 261 -29.54 -0.10 1.51
C ILE A 261 -28.50 -0.66 2.48
N LEU A 262 -27.32 -0.06 2.48
CA LEU A 262 -26.19 -0.44 3.31
C LEU A 262 -25.76 0.70 4.22
N SER A 263 -25.13 0.37 5.34
CA SER A 263 -24.34 1.35 6.10
C SER A 263 -23.25 1.94 5.21
N TYR A 264 -22.96 3.24 5.35
CA TYR A 264 -21.84 3.87 4.63
C TYR A 264 -20.51 3.17 4.87
N THR A 265 -20.32 2.48 6.00
CA THR A 265 -19.08 1.74 6.29
C THR A 265 -18.82 0.61 5.29
N LYS A 266 -19.86 0.10 4.61
CA LYS A 266 -19.74 -0.93 3.58
C LYS A 266 -19.00 -0.44 2.33
N ILE A 267 -18.85 0.87 2.13
CA ILE A 267 -18.08 1.40 1.00
C ILE A 267 -16.60 0.97 1.06
N PHE A 268 -16.07 0.70 2.24
CA PHE A 268 -14.67 0.28 2.44
C PHE A 268 -14.45 -1.22 2.23
N GLU A 269 -15.53 -1.99 2.08
CA GLU A 269 -15.49 -3.41 1.73
C GLU A 269 -15.61 -3.61 0.20
N ALA A 270 -15.79 -2.53 -0.57
CA ALA A 270 -15.93 -2.60 -2.01
C ALA A 270 -14.63 -3.11 -2.67
N PRO A 271 -14.72 -3.98 -3.69
CA PRO A 271 -13.55 -4.46 -4.42
C PRO A 271 -12.93 -3.37 -5.33
N GLU A 272 -13.60 -2.23 -5.50
CA GLU A 272 -13.13 -1.08 -6.27
C GLU A 272 -12.28 -0.11 -5.42
N ASN A 273 -11.16 0.34 -5.99
CA ASN A 273 -10.30 1.38 -5.38
C ASN A 273 -10.90 2.80 -5.45
N VAL A 274 -11.96 2.99 -6.25
CA VAL A 274 -12.64 4.28 -6.43
C VAL A 274 -14.12 4.07 -6.17
N VAL A 275 -14.62 4.71 -5.12
CA VAL A 275 -16.04 4.74 -4.78
C VAL A 275 -16.58 6.14 -5.01
N VAL A 276 -17.66 6.23 -5.77
CA VAL A 276 -18.34 7.50 -6.03
C VAL A 276 -19.59 7.58 -5.15
N VAL A 277 -19.59 8.52 -4.21
CA VAL A 277 -20.78 8.83 -3.39
C VAL A 277 -21.57 9.95 -4.05
N ALA A 278 -22.72 9.61 -4.61
CA ALA A 278 -23.62 10.55 -5.29
C ALA A 278 -24.93 10.74 -4.51
N GLY A 279 -25.58 11.88 -4.71
CA GLY A 279 -26.84 12.23 -4.04
C GLY A 279 -27.22 13.68 -4.30
N ALA A 280 -28.47 14.03 -4.01
CA ALA A 280 -28.98 15.40 -4.19
C ALA A 280 -28.15 16.43 -3.40
N ALA A 281 -28.26 17.71 -3.80
CA ALA A 281 -27.75 18.81 -2.99
C ALA A 281 -28.40 18.78 -1.59
N GLY A 282 -27.61 19.01 -0.54
CA GLY A 282 -28.10 18.91 0.84
C GLY A 282 -28.23 17.50 1.41
N ALA A 283 -28.01 16.43 0.63
CA ALA A 283 -28.09 15.03 1.11
C ALA A 283 -27.00 14.62 2.11
N GLY A 284 -26.14 15.54 2.56
CA GLY A 284 -25.13 15.27 3.57
C GLY A 284 -23.81 14.68 3.07
N LYS A 285 -23.52 14.67 1.76
CA LYS A 285 -22.28 14.10 1.18
C LYS A 285 -21.00 14.67 1.81
N THR A 286 -20.85 16.00 1.81
CA THR A 286 -19.73 16.70 2.47
C THR A 286 -19.70 16.43 3.97
N THR A 287 -20.87 16.21 4.58
CA THR A 287 -20.96 15.83 6.00
C THR A 287 -20.42 14.45 6.27
N LEU A 288 -20.76 13.49 5.43
CA LEU A 288 -20.26 12.12 5.48
C LEU A 288 -18.74 12.07 5.38
N VAL A 289 -18.17 12.66 4.33
CA VAL A 289 -16.72 12.57 4.08
C VAL A 289 -15.91 13.27 5.16
N LYS A 290 -16.36 14.43 5.65
CA LYS A 290 -15.70 15.10 6.79
C LYS A 290 -15.83 14.31 8.09
N ASN A 291 -16.93 13.58 8.29
CA ASN A 291 -17.06 12.69 9.43
C ASN A 291 -16.09 11.50 9.31
N ILE A 292 -15.92 10.92 8.12
CA ILE A 292 -14.89 9.87 7.88
C ILE A 292 -13.49 10.40 8.23
N VAL A 293 -13.15 11.63 7.82
CA VAL A 293 -11.87 12.27 8.18
C VAL A 293 -11.71 12.36 9.70
N LEU A 294 -12.75 12.78 10.43
CA LEU A 294 -12.72 12.85 11.90
C LEU A 294 -12.55 11.46 12.54
N GLN A 295 -13.28 10.46 12.07
CA GLN A 295 -13.21 9.08 12.57
C GLN A 295 -11.83 8.45 12.34
N PHE A 296 -11.19 8.75 11.21
CA PHE A 296 -9.86 8.24 10.90
C PHE A 296 -8.79 8.60 11.94
N PHE A 297 -8.98 9.71 12.67
CA PHE A 297 -8.06 10.20 13.69
C PHE A 297 -8.58 10.08 15.12
N ASP A 298 -9.80 9.59 15.33
CA ASP A 298 -10.41 9.49 16.65
C ASP A 298 -9.86 8.26 17.41
N PRO A 299 -9.05 8.46 18.48
CA PRO A 299 -8.49 7.35 19.24
C PRO A 299 -9.53 6.63 20.09
N GLN A 300 -10.72 7.21 20.31
CA GLN A 300 -11.77 6.63 21.14
C GLN A 300 -12.73 5.72 20.36
N GLN A 301 -12.76 5.81 19.03
CA GLN A 301 -13.58 4.93 18.20
C GLN A 301 -12.86 3.61 17.90
N ARG A 302 -12.91 2.69 18.88
CA ARG A 302 -12.59 1.26 18.69
C ARG A 302 -13.52 0.55 17.69
N SER A 303 -14.50 1.25 17.11
CA SER A 303 -15.51 0.73 16.17
C SER A 303 -15.27 1.08 14.70
N ALA A 304 -14.21 1.83 14.37
CA ALA A 304 -13.88 2.18 12.99
C ALA A 304 -12.89 1.17 12.35
N ASP A 305 -13.10 -0.13 12.60
CA ASP A 305 -12.27 -1.20 12.01
C ASP A 305 -12.18 -1.08 10.48
N HIS A 306 -13.22 -0.55 9.84
CA HIS A 306 -13.30 -0.31 8.40
C HIS A 306 -12.28 0.72 7.85
N LEU A 307 -11.67 1.56 8.71
CA LEU A 307 -10.62 2.51 8.34
C LEU A 307 -9.21 2.04 8.72
N SER A 308 -9.10 0.96 9.49
CA SER A 308 -7.83 0.47 10.04
C SER A 308 -6.85 -0.02 8.97
N SER A 309 -7.36 -0.40 7.80
CA SER A 309 -6.56 -0.82 6.65
C SER A 309 -5.73 0.33 6.04
N PHE A 310 -6.09 1.59 6.25
CA PHE A 310 -5.36 2.72 5.67
C PHE A 310 -4.31 3.28 6.64
N ASN A 311 -3.09 3.43 6.13
CA ASN A 311 -1.97 4.03 6.83
C ASN A 311 -2.11 5.55 6.93
N GLN A 312 -2.59 6.21 5.88
CA GLN A 312 -2.69 7.67 5.78
C GLN A 312 -3.99 8.11 5.12
N LEU A 313 -4.32 9.39 5.28
CA LEU A 313 -5.48 10.02 4.65
C LEU A 313 -5.07 11.33 4.00
N VAL A 314 -5.54 11.55 2.77
CA VAL A 314 -5.42 12.83 2.06
C VAL A 314 -6.83 13.33 1.72
N PHE A 315 -7.19 14.50 2.24
CA PHE A 315 -8.49 15.12 2.00
C PHE A 315 -8.34 16.35 1.11
N PHE A 316 -9.08 16.39 0.00
CA PHE A 316 -9.04 17.51 -0.93
C PHE A 316 -10.45 17.98 -1.29
N GLU A 317 -10.70 19.27 -1.14
CA GLU A 317 -11.96 19.90 -1.52
C GLU A 317 -11.81 20.52 -2.92
N CYS A 318 -12.58 20.05 -3.90
CA CYS A 318 -12.51 20.53 -5.28
C CYS A 318 -12.91 22.00 -5.47
N ARG A 319 -13.57 22.59 -4.46
CA ARG A 319 -13.87 24.02 -4.38
C ARG A 319 -12.62 24.90 -4.23
N ASP A 320 -11.49 24.31 -3.83
CA ASP A 320 -10.20 25.02 -3.70
C ASP A 320 -9.74 25.55 -5.07
N ARG A 321 -9.55 26.86 -5.14
CA ARG A 321 -9.09 27.58 -6.34
C ARG A 321 -7.60 27.91 -6.30
N SER A 322 -6.93 27.68 -5.17
CA SER A 322 -5.53 28.05 -4.92
C SER A 322 -4.53 26.94 -5.21
N THR A 323 -4.93 25.68 -5.04
CA THR A 323 -4.04 24.53 -5.22
C THR A 323 -4.01 24.07 -6.67
N GLU A 324 -2.83 24.02 -7.27
CA GLU A 324 -2.67 23.64 -8.68
C GLU A 324 -2.08 22.24 -8.88
N LYS A 325 -1.36 21.71 -7.89
CA LYS A 325 -0.70 20.40 -7.98
C LYS A 325 -1.02 19.53 -6.77
N LEU A 326 -1.01 18.21 -6.97
CA LEU A 326 -1.12 17.24 -5.89
C LEU A 326 -0.01 17.44 -4.83
N SER A 327 1.21 17.77 -5.26
CA SER A 327 2.32 18.09 -4.36
C SER A 327 1.99 19.20 -3.36
N ASP A 328 1.15 20.17 -3.75
CA ASP A 328 0.78 21.30 -2.90
C ASP A 328 -0.27 20.86 -1.87
N VAL A 329 -1.12 19.87 -2.21
CA VAL A 329 -2.01 19.22 -1.26
C VAL A 329 -1.21 18.45 -0.22
N ILE A 330 -0.20 17.68 -0.66
CA ILE A 330 0.68 16.91 0.23
C ILE A 330 1.46 17.84 1.16
N ASP A 331 2.03 18.93 0.64
CA ASP A 331 2.74 19.94 1.42
C ASP A 331 1.85 20.54 2.52
N LYS A 332 0.59 20.88 2.19
CA LYS A 332 -0.39 21.34 3.19
C LYS A 332 -0.70 20.30 4.26
N HIS A 333 -0.78 19.01 3.89
CA HIS A 333 -1.14 17.92 4.81
C HIS A 333 0.00 17.54 5.76
N TYR A 334 1.23 17.64 5.27
CA TYR A 334 2.41 17.10 5.92
C TYR A 334 3.53 18.16 6.04
N GLU A 335 3.17 19.42 6.29
CA GLU A 335 4.06 20.59 6.25
C GLU A 335 5.42 20.37 6.95
N ASP A 336 5.40 19.93 8.21
CA ASP A 336 6.62 19.67 9.00
C ASP A 336 7.47 18.56 8.35
N LEU A 337 6.82 17.50 7.86
CA LEU A 337 7.48 16.36 7.24
C LEU A 337 8.02 16.69 5.83
N CYS A 338 7.29 17.52 5.07
CA CYS A 338 7.73 18.00 3.76
C CYS A 338 8.91 18.98 3.91
N SER A 339 8.95 19.74 4.99
CA SER A 339 10.10 20.57 5.35
C SER A 339 11.32 19.73 5.73
N GLU A 340 11.11 18.61 6.44
CA GLU A 340 12.17 17.69 6.85
C GLU A 340 12.72 16.85 5.68
N LEU A 341 11.83 16.24 4.89
CA LEU A 341 12.19 15.22 3.90
C LEU A 341 12.14 15.72 2.46
N GLY A 342 11.46 16.83 2.21
CA GLY A 342 11.07 17.27 0.87
C GLY A 342 9.75 16.64 0.42
N LYS A 343 8.87 17.47 -0.15
CA LYS A 343 7.53 17.08 -0.63
C LYS A 343 7.52 15.89 -1.59
N GLU A 344 8.51 15.79 -2.48
CA GLU A 344 8.61 14.69 -3.45
C GLU A 344 8.91 13.35 -2.77
N ASN A 345 9.69 13.36 -1.69
CA ASN A 345 10.00 12.17 -0.92
C ASN A 345 8.81 11.70 -0.08
N VAL A 346 8.05 12.65 0.48
CA VAL A 346 6.77 12.35 1.15
C VAL A 346 5.77 11.76 0.16
N LEU A 347 5.66 12.33 -1.05
CA LEU A 347 4.81 11.79 -2.12
C LEU A 347 5.25 10.38 -2.50
N LYS A 348 6.55 10.13 -2.72
CA LYS A 348 7.08 8.78 -2.99
C LYS A 348 6.75 7.80 -1.87
N ALA A 349 6.82 8.20 -0.61
CA ALA A 349 6.47 7.36 0.52
C ALA A 349 4.96 7.05 0.55
N LEU A 350 4.10 8.03 0.28
CA LEU A 350 2.64 7.83 0.18
C LEU A 350 2.27 6.80 -0.89
N LEU A 351 3.01 6.75 -2.01
CA LEU A 351 2.77 5.78 -3.09
C LEU A 351 3.13 4.34 -2.74
N ARG A 352 3.77 4.10 -1.59
CA ARG A 352 4.24 2.77 -1.14
C ARG A 352 3.43 2.20 0.03
N ILE A 353 2.41 2.92 0.49
CA ILE A 353 1.56 2.53 1.62
C ILE A 353 0.09 2.71 1.26
N ASP A 354 -0.80 2.18 2.10
CA ASP A 354 -2.24 2.24 1.86
C ASP A 354 -2.77 3.62 2.27
N VAL A 355 -3.13 4.46 1.29
CA VAL A 355 -3.59 5.84 1.50
C VAL A 355 -5.05 6.00 1.09
N LEU A 356 -5.88 6.52 2.00
CA LEU A 356 -7.25 6.91 1.70
C LEU A 356 -7.29 8.32 1.12
N PHE A 357 -7.59 8.43 -0.18
CA PHE A 357 -7.89 9.71 -0.82
C PHE A 357 -9.37 10.02 -0.74
N ILE A 358 -9.72 11.18 -0.20
CA ILE A 358 -11.09 11.68 -0.13
C ILE A 358 -11.17 12.98 -0.92
N ILE A 359 -11.98 12.96 -1.98
CA ILE A 359 -12.22 14.11 -2.86
C ILE A 359 -13.66 14.61 -2.65
N ASP A 360 -13.82 15.79 -2.04
CA ASP A 360 -15.12 16.40 -1.78
C ASP A 360 -15.51 17.42 -2.87
N GLY A 361 -16.81 17.48 -3.19
CA GLY A 361 -17.37 18.46 -4.12
C GLY A 361 -16.91 18.28 -5.57
N PHE A 362 -16.88 17.06 -6.09
CA PHE A 362 -16.42 16.79 -7.47
C PHE A 362 -17.21 17.56 -8.56
N ASP A 363 -18.48 17.86 -8.30
CA ASP A 363 -19.33 18.73 -9.13
C ASP A 363 -18.92 20.21 -9.09
N GLU A 364 -18.09 20.62 -8.12
CA GLU A 364 -17.54 21.97 -7.94
C GLU A 364 -16.11 22.12 -8.49
N VAL A 365 -15.63 21.16 -9.29
CA VAL A 365 -14.29 21.18 -9.90
C VAL A 365 -14.10 22.44 -10.76
N ASN A 366 -12.98 23.11 -10.55
CA ASN A 366 -12.52 24.28 -11.29
C ASN A 366 -11.22 23.96 -12.05
N LYS A 367 -10.71 24.91 -12.84
CA LYS A 367 -9.50 24.70 -13.67
C LYS A 367 -8.28 24.26 -12.85
N ASN A 368 -8.14 24.70 -11.61
CA ASN A 368 -7.01 24.36 -10.75
C ASN A 368 -7.22 23.02 -10.05
N SER A 369 -8.40 22.79 -9.43
CA SER A 369 -8.69 21.48 -8.82
C SER A 369 -8.75 20.34 -9.84
N ALA A 370 -9.12 20.61 -11.10
CA ALA A 370 -9.04 19.64 -12.18
C ALA A 370 -7.59 19.15 -12.42
N LYS A 371 -6.57 20.01 -12.25
CA LYS A 371 -5.16 19.62 -12.39
C LYS A 371 -4.71 18.71 -11.25
N VAL A 372 -5.24 18.93 -10.05
CA VAL A 372 -4.96 18.10 -8.87
C VAL A 372 -5.59 16.71 -9.03
N VAL A 373 -6.88 16.68 -9.38
CA VAL A 373 -7.65 15.43 -9.53
C VAL A 373 -7.23 14.61 -10.74
N ASN A 374 -6.99 15.25 -11.89
CA ASN A 374 -6.48 14.58 -13.09
C ASN A 374 -4.95 14.44 -13.10
N GLY A 375 -4.28 14.99 -12.07
CA GLY A 375 -2.84 14.95 -11.95
C GLY A 375 -2.39 13.51 -11.96
N ARG A 376 -1.69 13.11 -13.02
CA ARG A 376 -1.00 11.83 -13.02
C ARG A 376 0.02 11.89 -11.88
N MET A 377 -0.05 10.93 -10.97
CA MET A 377 1.06 10.59 -10.09
C MET A 377 2.18 10.07 -10.99
N GLN A 378 2.99 10.97 -11.56
CA GLN A 378 4.24 10.61 -12.20
C GLN A 378 5.23 10.39 -11.06
N ALA A 379 5.42 9.12 -10.70
CA ALA A 379 6.49 8.67 -9.84
C ALA A 379 7.72 8.30 -10.67
#